data_AF-A0A4R7PDD8-F1
#
_entry.id   AF-A0A4R7PDD8-F1
#
_cell.length_a   1.000
_cell.length_b   1.000
_cell.length_c   1.000
_cell.angle_alpha   90.00
_cell.angle_beta   90.00
_cell.angle_gamma   90.00
#
_symmetry.space_group_name_H-M   'P 1'
#
loop_
_entity.id
_entity.type
_entity.pdbx_description
1 polymer ?
#
loop_
_entity_poly.entity_id
_entity_poly.type
_entity_poly.pdbx_seq_one_letter_code
_entity_poly.pdbx_strand_id
1 'polypeptide(L)'
;MRPGTMQRLGVTGFTRDAGACARRLSFRFFPTIRLMQTTTFTLEADYVELNQLLKLCGACESGGAGKMLVAEGRVSVDGKVESRKTAKIRAGQIVNCDDLRIRVVAGPA
;
A
#
# COMPACT_ATOMS: atom_id res chain seq x y z
N MET A 1 -15.83 -16.61 55.98
CA MET A 1 -14.74 -16.29 55.04
C MET A 1 -14.97 -17.05 53.74
N ARG A 2 -15.38 -16.38 52.68
CA ARG A 2 -15.47 -16.93 51.32
C ARG A 2 -14.69 -15.99 50.40
N PRO A 3 -13.65 -16.44 49.68
CA PRO A 3 -13.16 -15.71 48.54
C PRO A 3 -13.83 -16.28 47.29
N GLY A 4 -14.81 -15.54 46.78
CA GLY A 4 -15.26 -15.66 45.40
C GLY A 4 -14.66 -14.52 44.60
N THR A 5 -14.03 -14.83 43.46
CA THR A 5 -13.95 -13.96 42.28
C THR A 5 -13.38 -14.77 41.11
N MET A 6 -14.30 -15.35 40.33
CA MET A 6 -14.10 -15.55 38.90
C MET A 6 -14.02 -14.16 38.24
N GLN A 7 -12.91 -13.84 37.56
CA GLN A 7 -12.90 -12.84 36.50
C GLN A 7 -12.09 -13.37 35.31
N ARG A 8 -12.80 -14.17 34.51
CA ARG A 8 -12.98 -14.00 33.06
C ARG A 8 -11.96 -13.06 32.40
N LEU A 9 -10.82 -13.60 31.97
CA LEU A 9 -9.96 -12.97 30.97
C LEU A 9 -10.65 -13.10 29.60
N GLY A 10 -11.35 -12.03 29.24
CA GLY A 10 -11.86 -11.81 27.90
C GLY A 10 -10.72 -11.43 26.96
N VAL A 11 -10.65 -12.14 25.84
CA VAL A 11 -10.40 -11.61 24.49
C VAL A 11 -9.23 -10.63 24.31
N THR A 12 -8.01 -11.15 24.25
CA THR A 12 -7.06 -10.70 23.22
C THR A 12 -7.30 -11.62 22.02
N GLY A 13 -8.27 -11.31 21.17
CA GLY A 13 -8.01 -10.34 20.11
C GLY A 13 -7.23 -11.06 19.02
N PHE A 14 -7.93 -11.93 18.29
CA PHE A 14 -7.62 -12.45 16.96
C PHE A 14 -6.51 -11.64 16.28
N THR A 15 -5.29 -12.18 16.26
CA THR A 15 -4.29 -11.73 15.29
C THR A 15 -4.84 -12.10 13.92
N ARG A 16 -5.44 -11.08 13.31
CA ARG A 16 -5.95 -10.99 11.95
C ARG A 16 -5.18 -11.89 10.99
N ASP A 17 -5.93 -12.76 10.33
CA ASP A 17 -5.78 -13.19 8.94
C ASP A 17 -4.57 -12.62 8.20
N ALA A 18 -3.45 -13.34 8.25
CA ALA A 18 -2.46 -13.36 7.20
C ALA A 18 -2.71 -14.60 6.33
N GLY A 19 -3.90 -14.67 5.72
CA GLY A 19 -4.38 -15.91 5.11
C GLY A 19 -5.47 -15.70 4.08
N ALA A 20 -5.45 -14.60 3.34
CA ALA A 20 -6.37 -14.40 2.23
C ALA A 20 -5.62 -14.11 0.94
N CYS A 21 -5.65 -15.12 0.08
CA CYS A 21 -5.85 -14.98 -1.36
C CYS A 21 -4.62 -14.69 -2.22
N ALA A 22 -3.60 -15.57 -2.14
CA ALA A 22 -2.82 -15.92 -3.31
C ALA A 22 -3.74 -16.64 -4.34
N ARG A 23 -4.61 -15.89 -5.01
CA ARG A 23 -5.34 -16.36 -6.20
C ARG A 23 -4.99 -15.47 -7.37
N ARG A 24 -4.12 -16.05 -8.22
CA ARG A 24 -4.33 -16.14 -9.66
C ARG A 24 -4.40 -14.80 -10.39
N LEU A 25 -3.25 -14.30 -10.82
CA LEU A 25 -3.08 -13.79 -12.18
C LEU A 25 -1.58 -13.68 -12.52
N SER A 26 -1.10 -14.66 -13.28
CA SER A 26 -0.13 -14.51 -14.37
C SER A 26 0.94 -13.41 -14.26
N PHE A 27 1.69 -13.34 -13.16
CA PHE A 27 3.02 -12.74 -13.20
C PHE A 27 3.93 -13.73 -13.92
N ARG A 28 3.95 -13.65 -15.26
CA ARG A 28 5.10 -14.11 -16.03
C ARG A 28 6.27 -13.22 -15.60
N PHE A 29 6.95 -13.74 -14.58
CA PHE A 29 8.28 -13.38 -14.13
C PHE A 29 9.21 -13.49 -15.33
N PHE A 30 9.30 -12.40 -16.10
CA PHE A 30 10.27 -12.25 -17.17
C PHE A 30 11.58 -11.81 -16.52
N PRO A 31 12.64 -12.64 -16.55
CA PRO A 31 13.91 -12.30 -15.95
C PRO A 31 14.70 -11.35 -16.88
N THR A 32 15.60 -10.56 -16.28
CA THR A 32 16.85 -10.03 -16.90
C THR A 32 16.95 -8.60 -17.45
N ILE A 33 15.96 -7.70 -17.30
CA ILE A 33 16.21 -6.28 -17.63
C ILE A 33 15.57 -5.36 -16.58
N ARG A 34 16.34 -4.94 -15.58
CA ARG A 34 15.88 -3.99 -14.56
C ARG A 34 16.04 -2.55 -15.07
N LEU A 35 15.22 -2.20 -16.07
CA LEU A 35 14.95 -0.81 -16.43
C LEU A 35 13.87 -0.29 -15.48
N MET A 36 13.99 0.97 -15.05
CA MET A 36 13.03 1.64 -14.17
C MET A 36 11.59 1.43 -14.66
N GLN A 37 10.73 0.82 -13.84
CA GLN A 37 9.37 0.47 -14.24
C GLN A 37 8.49 1.72 -14.12
N THR A 38 7.86 2.15 -15.23
CA THR A 38 6.94 3.30 -15.21
C THR A 38 5.51 2.83 -15.43
N THR A 39 4.64 3.06 -14.45
CA THR A 39 3.22 2.70 -14.48
C THR A 39 2.37 3.97 -14.48
N THR A 40 1.42 4.07 -15.40
CA THR A 40 0.43 5.16 -15.40
C THR A 40 -0.81 4.69 -14.66
N PHE A 41 -1.23 5.45 -13.65
CA PHE A 41 -2.41 5.17 -12.85
C PHE A 41 -3.46 6.25 -13.10
N THR A 42 -4.62 5.84 -13.61
CA THR A 42 -5.76 6.73 -13.85
C THR A 42 -6.61 6.83 -12.59
N LEU A 43 -6.82 8.05 -12.12
CA LEU A 43 -7.72 8.37 -11.02
C LEU A 43 -9.14 8.56 -11.53
N GLU A 44 -10.06 7.80 -10.93
CA GLU A 44 -11.51 7.98 -11.09
C GLU A 44 -12.11 8.94 -10.04
N ALA A 45 -11.38 9.18 -8.94
CA ALA A 45 -11.79 10.06 -7.85
C ALA A 45 -10.94 11.34 -7.78
N ASP A 46 -11.41 12.34 -7.03
CA ASP A 46 -10.68 13.61 -6.82
C ASP A 46 -9.28 13.45 -6.20
N TYR A 47 -9.10 12.39 -5.39
CA TYR A 47 -7.84 12.06 -4.75
C TYR A 47 -7.76 10.56 -4.44
N VAL A 48 -6.53 10.07 -4.31
CA VAL A 48 -6.23 8.72 -3.80
C VAL A 48 -5.29 8.82 -2.61
N GLU A 49 -5.48 7.93 -1.64
CA GLU A 49 -4.53 7.80 -0.54
C GLU A 49 -3.27 7.04 -1.01
N LEU A 50 -2.10 7.47 -0.56
CA LEU A 50 -0.83 6.83 -0.91
C LEU A 50 -0.83 5.31 -0.65
N ASN A 51 -1.39 4.86 0.48
CA ASN A 51 -1.53 3.44 0.79
C ASN A 51 -2.41 2.68 -0.23
N GLN A 52 -3.50 3.29 -0.71
CA GLN A 52 -4.34 2.69 -1.74
C GLN A 52 -3.62 2.65 -3.09
N LEU A 53 -2.92 3.73 -3.45
CA LEU A 53 -2.15 3.81 -4.68
C LEU A 53 -1.04 2.75 -4.73
N LEU A 54 -0.30 2.54 -3.63
CA LEU A 54 0.72 1.49 -3.54
C LEU A 54 0.14 0.08 -3.77
N LYS A 55 -1.04 -0.18 -3.22
CA LYS A 55 -1.74 -1.45 -3.42
C LYS A 55 -2.19 -1.63 -4.87
N LEU A 56 -2.78 -0.59 -5.46
CA LEU A 56 -3.30 -0.62 -6.82
C LEU A 56 -2.18 -0.71 -7.87
N CYS A 57 -1.03 -0.11 -7.62
CA CYS A 57 0.12 -0.15 -8.52
C CYS A 57 0.98 -1.41 -8.35
N GLY A 58 0.62 -2.32 -7.44
CA GLY A 58 1.37 -3.55 -7.18
C GLY A 58 2.68 -3.33 -6.41
N ALA A 59 2.90 -2.15 -5.82
CA ALA A 59 4.05 -1.89 -4.96
C ALA A 59 3.97 -2.64 -3.62
N CYS A 60 2.75 -3.06 -3.21
CA CYS A 60 2.53 -3.81 -1.97
C CYS A 60 1.50 -4.92 -2.16
N GLU A 61 1.88 -6.14 -1.76
CA GLU A 61 0.98 -7.31 -1.77
C GLU A 61 0.01 -7.33 -0.58
N SER A 62 0.32 -6.65 0.52
CA SER A 62 -0.53 -6.57 1.71
C SER A 62 -0.57 -5.15 2.28
N GLY A 63 -1.69 -4.80 2.94
CA GLY A 63 -1.83 -3.52 3.63
C GLY A 63 -0.88 -3.34 4.83
N GLY A 64 -0.18 -4.41 5.26
CA GLY A 64 0.90 -4.36 6.23
C GLY A 64 2.22 -3.89 5.61
N ALA A 65 2.56 -4.44 4.43
CA ALA A 65 3.77 -4.07 3.69
C ALA A 65 3.78 -2.59 3.29
N GLY A 66 2.64 -2.04 2.86
CA GLY A 66 2.52 -0.62 2.52
C GLY A 66 2.79 0.33 3.69
N LYS A 67 2.44 -0.08 4.92
CA LYS A 67 2.74 0.74 6.11
C LYS A 67 4.23 0.77 6.41
N MET A 68 4.94 -0.34 6.21
CA MET A 68 6.38 -0.41 6.43
C MET A 68 7.15 0.43 5.41
N LEU A 69 6.84 0.31 4.10
CA LEU A 69 7.53 1.08 3.06
C LEU A 69 7.43 2.60 3.26
N VAL A 70 6.25 3.06 3.68
CA VAL A 70 6.02 4.49 3.97
C VAL A 70 6.71 4.92 5.27
N ALA A 71 6.70 4.06 6.30
CA ALA A 71 7.42 4.33 7.55
C ALA A 71 8.94 4.39 7.34
N GLU A 72 9.46 3.58 6.42
CA GLU A 72 10.86 3.58 5.99
C GLU A 72 11.21 4.76 5.07
N GLY A 73 10.22 5.54 4.61
CA GLY A 73 10.44 6.69 3.73
C GLY A 73 10.92 6.29 2.33
N ARG A 74 10.60 5.08 1.85
CA ARG A 74 10.97 4.60 0.50
C ARG A 74 10.10 5.16 -0.62
N VAL A 75 9.08 5.94 -0.26
CA VAL A 75 8.13 6.55 -1.20
C VAL A 75 8.37 8.05 -1.27
N SER A 76 8.56 8.54 -2.49
CA SER A 76 8.72 9.97 -2.78
C SER A 76 7.63 10.43 -3.74
N VAL A 77 6.95 11.51 -3.42
CA VAL A 77 5.97 12.14 -4.30
C VAL A 77 6.57 13.42 -4.82
N ASP A 78 6.69 13.53 -6.14
CA ASP A 78 7.20 14.73 -6.82
C ASP A 78 8.59 15.16 -6.30
N GLY A 79 9.43 14.17 -5.96
CA GLY A 79 10.78 14.38 -5.41
C GLY A 79 10.83 14.67 -3.91
N LYS A 80 9.70 14.70 -3.20
CA LYS A 80 9.64 14.84 -1.73
C LYS A 80 9.33 13.49 -1.09
N VAL A 81 10.17 13.05 -0.16
CA VAL A 81 9.91 11.84 0.64
C VAL A 81 8.64 12.07 1.46
N GLU A 82 7.61 11.30 1.18
CA GLU A 82 6.32 11.37 1.87
C GLU A 82 6.23 10.21 2.87
N SER A 83 6.44 10.51 4.15
CA SER A 83 6.28 9.57 5.26
C SER A 83 4.84 9.50 5.79
N ARG A 84 3.93 10.29 5.21
CA ARG A 84 2.52 10.34 5.58
C ARG A 84 1.73 9.24 4.84
N LYS A 85 1.42 8.16 5.55
CA LYS A 85 0.64 7.00 5.05
C LYS A 85 -0.74 7.32 4.44
N THR A 86 -1.34 8.46 4.81
CA THR A 86 -2.62 8.97 4.30
C THR A 86 -2.44 10.26 3.49
N ALA A 87 -1.27 10.46 2.87
CA ALA A 87 -1.08 11.56 1.93
C ALA A 87 -2.11 11.47 0.81
N LYS A 88 -2.81 12.59 0.56
CA LYS A 88 -3.81 12.72 -0.49
C LYS A 88 -3.09 13.05 -1.79
N ILE A 89 -2.92 12.04 -2.63
CA ILE A 89 -2.32 12.18 -3.95
C ILE A 89 -3.43 12.53 -4.94
N ARG A 90 -3.13 13.50 -5.80
CA ARG A 90 -4.04 14.00 -6.83
C ARG A 90 -3.48 13.68 -8.21
N ALA A 91 -4.35 13.73 -9.21
CA ALA A 91 -3.95 13.63 -10.60
C ALA A 91 -2.91 14.70 -10.95
N GLY A 92 -1.93 14.31 -11.78
CA GLY A 92 -0.78 15.13 -12.15
C GLY A 92 0.47 14.88 -11.29
N GLN A 93 0.35 14.21 -10.15
CA GLN A 93 1.50 13.89 -9.31
C GLN A 93 2.23 12.62 -9.77
N ILE A 94 3.53 12.56 -9.47
CA ILE A 94 4.38 11.40 -9.78
C ILE A 94 4.86 10.82 -8.46
N VAL A 95 4.56 9.55 -8.22
CA VAL A 95 5.00 8.82 -7.03
C VAL A 95 6.12 7.87 -7.44
N ASN A 96 7.30 8.06 -6.87
CA ASN A 96 8.43 7.16 -7.02
C ASN A 96 8.55 6.27 -5.78
N CYS A 97 8.72 4.97 -5.98
CA CYS A 97 8.95 3.98 -4.94
C CYS A 97 10.02 3.00 -5.41
N ASP A 98 11.18 2.98 -4.77
CA ASP A 98 12.34 2.16 -5.19
C ASP A 98 12.57 2.22 -6.72
N ASP A 99 12.36 1.11 -7.44
CA ASP A 99 12.54 0.96 -8.90
C ASP A 99 11.27 1.25 -9.73
N LEU A 100 10.17 1.67 -9.07
CA LEU A 100 8.86 1.90 -9.67
C LEU A 100 8.50 3.39 -9.66
N ARG A 101 8.15 3.91 -10.83
CA ARG A 101 7.61 5.26 -11.03
C ARG A 101 6.14 5.17 -11.42
N ILE A 102 5.29 5.80 -10.63
CA ILE A 102 3.85 5.81 -10.82
C ILE A 102 3.45 7.23 -11.23
N ARG A 103 2.93 7.37 -12.46
CA ARG A 103 2.38 8.64 -12.95
C ARG A 103 0.87 8.65 -12.74
N VAL A 104 0.40 9.55 -11.89
CA VAL A 104 -1.03 9.69 -11.60
C VAL A 104 -1.65 10.64 -12.60
N VAL A 105 -2.67 10.20 -13.34
CA VAL A 105 -3.42 11.00 -14.32
C VAL A 105 -4.90 11.03 -13.96
N ALA A 106 -5.61 12.12 -14.26
CA ALA A 106 -7.05 12.15 -14.10
C ALA A 106 -7.70 11.38 -15.26
N GLY A 107 -8.72 10.57 -14.97
CA GLY A 107 -9.57 10.02 -16.02
C GLY A 107 -10.29 11.15 -16.78
N PRO A 108 -10.50 11.01 -18.10
CA PRO A 108 -11.34 11.93 -18.83
C PRO A 108 -12.78 11.82 -18.29
N ALA A 109 -13.37 12.97 -17.93
CA ALA A 109 -14.76 13.09 -17.52
C ALA A 109 -15.73 12.87 -18.68
#